data_AF-A0A2D0I8H1-F1
#
_entry.id   AF-A0A2D0I8H1-F1
#
_cell.length_a   1.000
_cell.length_b   1.000
_cell.length_c   1.000
_cell.angle_alpha   90.00
_cell.angle_beta   90.00
_cell.angle_gamma   90.00
#
_symmetry.space_group_name_H-M   'P 1'
#
loop_
_entity.id
_entity.type
_entity.pdbx_description
1 polymer ?
#
loop_
_entity_poly.entity_id
_entity_poly.type
_entity_poly.pdbx_seq_one_letter_code
_entity_poly.pdbx_strand_id
1 'polypeptide(L)'
;MFGFQEDKETDILHKQATVFSKNGDLDSAILTLYRVKERMLISNVFYTIDQWTRLPKFLQKAGKFNDAIIELNFLIEDVERRHFHYGKGLSKDDIKKSINYDLYGIYHAMSLIYKREKLFQESEEYEKKAQKFYMLFSKQLKVILKKQHEKFINK
;
A
#
# COMPACT_ATOMS: atom_id res chain seq x y z
N MET A 1 -0.27 -18.35 19.95
CA MET A 1 0.11 -18.52 18.52
C MET A 1 -0.93 -17.75 17.71
N PHE A 2 -0.64 -16.49 17.33
CA PHE A 2 -1.58 -15.71 16.53
C PHE A 2 -1.44 -16.17 15.08
N GLY A 3 -2.31 -17.08 14.64
CA GLY A 3 -2.41 -17.41 13.22
C GLY A 3 -2.80 -16.13 12.48
N PHE A 4 -1.97 -15.68 11.54
CA PHE A 4 -2.39 -14.65 10.61
C PHE A 4 -3.61 -15.21 9.88
N GLN A 5 -4.76 -14.56 10.04
CA GLN A 5 -5.98 -14.98 9.37
C GLN A 5 -5.75 -14.80 7.86
N GLU A 6 -5.88 -15.88 7.09
CA GLU A 6 -5.68 -15.86 5.64
C GLU A 6 -7.00 -15.53 4.94
N ASP A 7 -6.97 -14.62 3.96
CA ASP A 7 -8.10 -14.37 3.07
C ASP A 7 -7.82 -15.04 1.71
N LYS A 8 -8.02 -16.36 1.68
CA LYS A 8 -7.71 -17.20 0.51
C LYS A 8 -8.46 -16.76 -0.75
N GLU A 9 -9.67 -16.24 -0.61
CA GLU A 9 -10.48 -15.75 -1.72
C GLU A 9 -9.86 -14.47 -2.31
N THR A 10 -9.38 -13.55 -1.48
CA THR A 10 -8.65 -12.36 -1.94
C THR A 10 -7.35 -12.74 -2.66
N ASP A 11 -6.62 -13.76 -2.17
CA ASP A 11 -5.43 -14.28 -2.84
C ASP A 11 -5.74 -14.93 -4.20
N ILE A 12 -6.84 -15.69 -4.30
CA ILE A 12 -7.30 -16.28 -5.56
C ILE A 12 -7.61 -15.19 -6.58
N LEU A 13 -8.34 -14.15 -6.18
CA LEU A 13 -8.67 -13.03 -7.07
C LEU A 13 -7.42 -12.28 -7.51
N HIS A 14 -6.46 -12.06 -6.61
CA HIS A 14 -5.16 -11.49 -6.95
C HIS A 14 -4.39 -12.32 -7.99
N LYS A 15 -4.45 -13.66 -7.91
CA LYS A 15 -3.85 -14.57 -8.90
C LYS A 15 -4.60 -14.49 -10.23
N GLN A 16 -5.93 -14.50 -10.20
CA GLN A 16 -6.78 -14.36 -11.40
C GLN A 16 -6.51 -13.06 -12.16
N ALA A 17 -6.41 -11.93 -11.46
CA ALA A 17 -6.06 -10.65 -12.08
C ALA A 17 -4.70 -10.70 -12.79
N THR A 18 -3.72 -11.42 -12.22
CA THR A 18 -2.41 -11.63 -12.87
C THR A 18 -2.55 -12.46 -14.14
N VAL A 19 -3.37 -13.51 -14.13
CA VAL A 19 -3.62 -14.36 -15.30
C VAL A 19 -4.25 -13.55 -16.42
N PHE A 20 -5.32 -12.78 -16.14
CA PHE A 20 -5.96 -11.92 -17.15
C PHE A 20 -4.97 -10.93 -17.78
N SER A 21 -4.18 -10.23 -16.97
CA SER A 21 -3.20 -9.25 -17.48
C SER A 21 -2.06 -9.89 -18.27
N LYS A 22 -1.65 -11.12 -17.93
CA LYS A 22 -0.68 -11.89 -18.72
C LYS A 22 -1.24 -12.30 -20.08
N ASN A 23 -2.55 -12.56 -20.16
CA ASN A 23 -3.25 -12.91 -21.39
C ASN A 23 -3.63 -11.68 -22.24
N GLY A 24 -3.26 -10.47 -21.82
CA GLY A 24 -3.60 -9.22 -22.50
C GLY A 24 -5.00 -8.68 -22.18
N ASP A 25 -5.78 -9.40 -21.38
CA ASP A 25 -7.13 -8.98 -20.96
C ASP A 25 -7.04 -8.04 -19.74
N LEU A 26 -6.73 -6.77 -20.00
CA LEU A 26 -6.59 -5.77 -18.95
C LEU A 26 -7.94 -5.39 -18.30
N ASP A 27 -9.03 -5.44 -19.05
CA ASP A 27 -10.35 -5.07 -18.52
C ASP A 27 -10.85 -6.11 -17.50
N SER A 28 -10.72 -7.41 -17.79
CA SER A 28 -11.04 -8.46 -16.80
C SER A 28 -10.11 -8.41 -15.60
N ALA A 29 -8.83 -8.08 -15.82
CA ALA A 29 -7.88 -7.90 -14.72
C ALA A 29 -8.28 -6.75 -13.79
N ILE A 30 -8.69 -5.61 -14.35
CA ILE A 30 -9.16 -4.44 -13.60
C ILE A 30 -10.46 -4.75 -12.85
N LEU A 31 -11.44 -5.37 -13.51
CA LEU A 31 -12.70 -5.79 -12.86
C LEU A 31 -12.42 -6.72 -11.67
N THR A 32 -11.49 -7.65 -11.84
CA THR A 32 -11.07 -8.55 -10.76
C THR A 32 -10.40 -7.78 -9.61
N LEU A 33 -9.58 -6.77 -9.91
CA LEU A 33 -8.92 -5.95 -8.89
C LEU A 33 -9.89 -5.01 -8.15
N TYR A 34 -10.99 -4.58 -8.77
CA TYR A 34 -12.07 -3.91 -8.04
C TYR A 34 -12.72 -4.84 -7.01
N ARG A 35 -13.00 -6.11 -7.39
CA ARG A 35 -13.52 -7.12 -6.44
C ARG A 35 -12.53 -7.40 -5.31
N VAL A 36 -11.23 -7.40 -5.61
CA VAL A 36 -10.18 -7.51 -4.59
C VAL A 36 -10.27 -6.34 -3.61
N LYS A 37 -10.35 -5.09 -4.11
CA LYS A 37 -10.50 -3.91 -3.25
C LYS A 37 -11.74 -4.02 -2.36
N GLU A 38 -12.90 -4.35 -2.92
CA GLU A 38 -14.15 -4.50 -2.16
C GLU A 38 -14.00 -5.49 -1.00
N ARG A 39 -13.35 -6.63 -1.25
CA ARG A 39 -13.06 -7.62 -0.20
C ARG A 39 -12.08 -7.11 0.83
N MET A 40 -10.98 -6.50 0.40
CA MET A 40 -9.96 -5.96 1.29
C MET A 40 -10.52 -4.85 2.21
N LEU A 41 -11.58 -4.14 1.78
CA LEU A 41 -12.26 -3.13 2.61
C LEU A 41 -13.04 -3.74 3.78
N ILE A 42 -13.64 -4.93 3.59
CA ILE A 42 -14.48 -5.61 4.59
C ILE A 42 -13.76 -6.71 5.37
N SER A 43 -12.60 -7.15 4.88
CA SER A 43 -11.81 -8.22 5.48
C SER A 43 -11.10 -7.75 6.75
N ASN A 44 -10.94 -8.65 7.72
CA ASN A 44 -10.22 -8.41 8.98
C ASN A 44 -8.75 -8.89 8.90
N VAL A 45 -8.18 -8.94 7.69
CA VAL A 45 -6.82 -9.40 7.42
C VAL A 45 -5.94 -8.23 6.98
N PHE A 46 -4.72 -8.15 7.52
CA PHE A 46 -3.76 -7.16 7.08
C PHE A 46 -3.31 -7.42 5.63
N TYR A 47 -3.37 -6.38 4.80
CA TYR A 47 -2.87 -6.40 3.42
C TYR A 47 -1.73 -5.41 3.23
N THR A 48 -0.72 -5.81 2.48
CA THR A 48 0.44 -4.95 2.22
C THR A 48 0.06 -3.81 1.27
N ILE A 49 0.84 -2.72 1.34
CA ILE A 49 0.64 -1.60 0.41
C ILE A 49 0.82 -2.01 -1.06
N ASP A 50 1.62 -3.04 -1.34
CA ASP A 50 1.75 -3.58 -2.68
C ASP A 50 0.43 -4.17 -3.19
N GLN A 51 -0.33 -4.88 -2.35
CA GLN A 51 -1.65 -5.41 -2.70
C GLN A 51 -2.64 -4.28 -3.01
N TRP A 52 -2.69 -3.25 -2.16
CA TRP A 52 -3.56 -2.07 -2.36
C TRP A 52 -3.22 -1.30 -3.65
N THR A 53 -1.95 -1.15 -3.98
CA THR A 53 -1.51 -0.38 -5.15
C THR A 53 -1.62 -1.13 -6.48
N ARG A 54 -2.04 -2.41 -6.49
CA ARG A 54 -2.19 -3.19 -7.74
C ARG A 54 -3.25 -2.60 -8.67
N LEU A 55 -4.40 -2.19 -8.15
CA LEU A 55 -5.49 -1.63 -8.96
C LEU A 55 -5.04 -0.34 -9.69
N PRO A 56 -4.50 0.69 -9.02
CA PRO A 56 -3.93 1.86 -9.70
C PRO A 56 -2.92 1.53 -10.79
N LYS A 57 -2.01 0.58 -10.53
CA LYS A 57 -0.98 0.16 -11.51
C LYS A 57 -1.60 -0.44 -12.77
N PHE A 58 -2.70 -1.18 -12.64
CA PHE A 58 -3.39 -1.81 -13.77
C PHE A 58 -4.28 -0.82 -14.52
N LEU A 59 -4.93 0.10 -13.82
CA LEU A 59 -5.65 1.22 -14.42
C LEU A 59 -4.71 2.06 -15.29
N GLN A 60 -3.53 2.43 -14.78
CA GLN A 60 -2.51 3.13 -15.57
C GLN A 60 -2.07 2.33 -16.79
N LYS A 61 -1.79 1.03 -16.64
CA LYS A 61 -1.40 0.15 -17.77
C LYS A 61 -2.47 0.10 -18.87
N ALA A 62 -3.75 0.27 -18.52
CA ALA A 62 -4.87 0.31 -19.45
C ALA A 62 -5.18 1.72 -20.00
N GLY A 63 -4.33 2.71 -19.74
CA GLY A 63 -4.56 4.11 -20.16
C GLY A 63 -5.60 4.87 -19.33
N LYS A 64 -6.07 4.30 -18.22
CA LYS A 64 -7.05 4.90 -17.30
C LYS A 64 -6.34 5.71 -16.23
N PHE A 65 -5.58 6.72 -16.64
CA PHE A 65 -4.73 7.51 -15.74
C PHE A 65 -5.53 8.20 -14.62
N ASN A 66 -6.62 8.89 -14.96
CA ASN A 66 -7.44 9.60 -13.97
C ASN A 66 -8.00 8.66 -12.90
N ASP A 67 -8.48 7.47 -13.31
CA ASP A 67 -8.98 6.45 -12.39
C ASP A 67 -7.86 5.94 -11.47
N ALA A 68 -6.65 5.76 -12.00
CA ALA A 68 -5.50 5.38 -11.18
C ALA A 68 -5.19 6.42 -10.09
N ILE A 69 -5.30 7.71 -10.41
CA ILE A 69 -5.10 8.79 -9.44
C ILE A 69 -6.22 8.84 -8.40
N ILE A 70 -7.48 8.67 -8.81
CA ILE A 70 -8.63 8.58 -7.89
C ILE A 70 -8.39 7.45 -6.88
N GLU A 71 -7.96 6.28 -7.36
CA GLU A 71 -7.68 5.14 -6.50
C GLU A 71 -6.51 5.38 -5.55
N LEU A 72 -5.44 6.07 -5.98
CA LEU A 72 -4.32 6.39 -5.09
C LEU A 72 -4.72 7.43 -4.02
N ASN A 73 -5.51 8.43 -4.37
CA ASN A 73 -6.02 9.41 -3.41
C ASN A 73 -6.93 8.75 -2.37
N PHE A 74 -7.79 7.84 -2.79
CA PHE A 74 -8.56 7.00 -1.87
C PHE A 74 -7.64 6.27 -0.87
N LEU A 75 -6.51 5.71 -1.33
CA LEU A 75 -5.58 5.02 -0.43
C LEU A 75 -4.90 5.96 0.57
N ILE A 76 -4.70 7.24 0.24
CA ILE A 76 -4.16 8.26 1.15
C ILE A 76 -5.20 8.55 2.25
N GLU A 77 -6.45 8.78 1.85
CA GLU A 77 -7.55 9.10 2.78
C GLU A 77 -7.88 7.92 3.69
N ASP A 78 -7.77 6.69 3.17
CA ASP A 78 -8.10 5.46 3.89
C ASP A 78 -6.98 4.95 4.82
N VAL A 79 -5.78 5.56 4.78
CA VAL A 79 -4.59 5.01 5.44
C VAL A 79 -4.79 4.81 6.95
N GLU A 80 -5.46 5.73 7.62
CA GLU A 80 -5.71 5.64 9.07
C GLU A 80 -6.67 4.52 9.41
N ARG A 81 -7.75 4.35 8.64
CA ARG A 81 -8.72 3.26 8.82
C ARG A 81 -8.02 1.90 8.70
N ARG A 82 -7.18 1.70 7.67
CA ARG A 82 -6.41 0.46 7.48
C ARG A 82 -5.58 0.13 8.72
N HIS A 83 -4.99 1.12 9.36
CA HIS A 83 -4.17 0.90 10.55
C HIS A 83 -4.97 0.80 11.84
N PHE A 84 -6.18 1.35 11.91
CA PHE A 84 -7.08 1.21 13.06
C PHE A 84 -7.53 -0.24 13.25
N HIS A 85 -7.86 -0.94 12.15
CA HIS A 85 -8.33 -2.32 12.21
C HIS A 85 -7.23 -3.32 12.65
N TYR A 86 -5.99 -3.14 12.19
CA TYR A 86 -4.86 -4.04 12.48
C TYR A 86 -3.97 -3.58 13.63
N GLY A 87 -4.10 -2.32 14.06
CA GLY A 87 -3.31 -1.74 15.13
C GLY A 87 -3.74 -2.15 16.54
N LYS A 88 -4.71 -3.06 16.70
CA LYS A 88 -5.12 -3.56 18.02
C LYS A 88 -3.94 -4.24 18.72
N GLY A 89 -3.46 -3.60 19.79
CA GLY A 89 -2.29 -4.06 20.56
C GLY A 89 -0.96 -3.45 20.11
N LEU A 90 -0.93 -2.63 19.06
CA LEU A 90 0.25 -1.87 18.66
C LEU A 90 0.34 -0.54 19.42
N SER A 91 1.57 -0.08 19.65
CA SER A 91 1.81 1.26 20.19
C SER A 91 1.45 2.34 19.17
N LYS A 92 1.14 3.55 19.63
CA LYS A 92 0.92 4.71 18.75
C LYS A 92 2.11 4.96 17.81
N ASP A 93 3.33 4.70 18.28
CA ASP A 93 4.56 4.84 17.50
C ASP A 93 4.65 3.78 16.39
N ASP A 94 4.26 2.53 16.67
CA ASP A 94 4.24 1.46 15.67
C ASP A 94 3.17 1.68 14.60
N ILE A 95 2.00 2.16 15.00
CA ILE A 95 0.93 2.57 14.08
C ILE A 95 1.44 3.69 13.18
N LYS A 96 2.03 4.75 13.76
CA LYS A 96 2.57 5.88 13.00
C LYS A 96 3.68 5.46 12.03
N LYS A 97 4.54 4.52 12.45
CA LYS A 97 5.59 3.94 11.60
C LYS A 97 4.99 3.19 10.41
N SER A 98 3.98 2.38 10.65
CA SER A 98 3.29 1.63 9.59
C SER A 98 2.58 2.57 8.61
N ILE A 99 1.90 3.61 9.11
CA ILE A 99 1.29 4.66 8.26
C ILE A 99 2.34 5.33 7.38
N ASN A 100 3.51 5.68 7.93
CA ASN A 100 4.59 6.28 7.14
C ASN A 100 5.10 5.34 6.04
N TYR A 101 5.15 4.03 6.29
CA TYR A 101 5.53 3.05 5.27
C TYR A 101 4.49 2.94 4.14
N ASP A 102 3.21 2.89 4.50
CA ASP A 102 2.12 2.88 3.52
C ASP A 102 2.10 4.15 2.67
N LEU A 103 2.23 5.33 3.30
CA LEU A 103 2.28 6.60 2.59
C LEU A 103 3.48 6.69 1.64
N TYR A 104 4.65 6.17 2.06
CA TYR A 104 5.78 6.02 1.14
C TYR A 104 5.40 5.18 -0.10
N GLY A 105 4.80 4.00 0.11
CA GLY A 105 4.40 3.12 -0.99
C GLY A 105 3.38 3.75 -1.94
N ILE A 106 2.40 4.50 -1.40
CA ILE A 106 1.38 5.20 -2.20
C ILE A 106 2.02 6.32 -3.03
N TYR A 107 2.78 7.21 -2.39
CA TYR A 107 3.40 8.33 -3.10
C TYR A 107 4.46 7.88 -4.11
N HIS A 108 5.17 6.79 -3.81
CA HIS A 108 6.09 6.20 -4.78
C HIS A 108 5.33 5.62 -5.99
N ALA A 109 4.20 4.94 -5.76
CA ALA A 109 3.34 4.48 -6.85
C ALA A 109 2.80 5.64 -7.70
N MET A 110 2.38 6.76 -7.07
CA MET A 110 2.00 7.97 -7.79
C MET A 110 3.14 8.46 -8.67
N SER A 111 4.35 8.64 -8.11
CA SER A 111 5.52 9.08 -8.88
C SER A 111 5.75 8.24 -10.14
N LEU A 112 5.75 6.91 -9.99
CA LEU A 112 5.95 5.99 -11.12
C LEU A 112 4.84 6.10 -12.18
N ILE A 113 3.59 6.31 -11.76
CA ILE A 113 2.46 6.48 -12.67
C ILE A 113 2.59 7.79 -13.45
N TYR A 114 2.82 8.92 -12.78
CA TYR A 114 3.05 10.21 -13.45
C TYR A 114 4.25 10.16 -14.39
N LYS A 115 5.34 9.48 -14.00
CA LYS A 115 6.52 9.30 -14.84
C LYS A 115 6.20 8.57 -16.15
N ARG A 116 5.37 7.53 -16.11
CA ARG A 116 4.97 6.77 -17.31
C ARG A 116 4.09 7.57 -18.25
N GLU A 117 3.28 8.47 -17.71
CA GLU A 117 2.49 9.43 -18.49
C GLU A 117 3.30 10.66 -18.95
N LYS A 118 4.63 10.67 -18.73
CA LYS A 118 5.56 11.76 -19.10
C LYS A 118 5.26 13.10 -18.38
N LEU A 119 4.57 13.04 -17.25
CA LEU A 119 4.31 14.16 -16.36
C LEU A 119 5.44 14.25 -15.32
N PHE A 120 6.62 14.70 -15.77
CA PHE A 120 7.86 14.59 -15.00
C PHE A 120 7.89 15.49 -13.76
N GLN A 121 7.29 16.68 -13.84
CA GLN A 121 7.27 17.61 -12.71
C GLN A 121 6.50 17.02 -11.54
N GLU A 122 5.28 16.54 -11.79
CA GLU A 122 4.43 15.89 -10.79
C GLU A 122 5.07 14.60 -10.27
N SER A 123 5.69 13.82 -11.16
CA SER A 123 6.47 12.65 -10.79
C SER A 123 7.55 12.98 -9.75
N GLU A 124 8.31 14.06 -9.94
CA GLU A 124 9.34 14.50 -8.99
C GLU A 124 8.74 15.00 -7.66
N GLU A 125 7.62 15.73 -7.73
CA GLU A 125 6.92 16.19 -6.52
C GLU A 125 6.46 15.02 -5.66
N TYR A 126 5.89 13.98 -6.28
CA TYR A 126 5.45 12.79 -5.56
C TYR A 126 6.62 11.93 -5.07
N GLU A 127 7.74 11.88 -5.80
CA GLU A 127 8.95 11.19 -5.32
C GLU A 127 9.52 11.90 -4.08
N LYS A 128 9.55 13.24 -4.06
CA LYS A 128 9.96 14.01 -2.87
C LYS A 128 9.05 13.72 -1.68
N LYS A 129 7.73 13.62 -1.90
CA LYS A 129 6.77 13.22 -0.85
C LYS A 129 7.05 11.80 -0.35
N ALA A 130 7.25 10.84 -1.25
CA ALA A 130 7.58 9.46 -0.90
C ALA A 130 8.85 9.39 -0.03
N GLN A 131 9.92 10.08 -0.44
CA GLN A 131 11.19 10.13 0.31
C GLN A 131 11.02 10.73 1.70
N LYS A 132 10.20 11.78 1.86
CA LYS A 132 9.86 12.34 3.17
C LYS A 132 9.25 11.29 4.09
N PHE A 133 8.31 10.48 3.62
CA PHE A 133 7.68 9.43 4.41
C PHE A 133 8.62 8.26 4.71
N TYR A 134 9.48 7.89 3.76
CA TYR A 134 10.54 6.91 3.99
C TYR A 134 11.54 7.36 5.08
N MET A 135 11.92 8.64 5.08
CA MET A 135 12.75 9.23 6.13
C MET A 135 12.07 9.19 7.51
N LEU A 136 10.76 9.46 7.58
CA LEU A 136 10.01 9.37 8.84
C LEU A 136 9.93 7.93 9.35
N PHE A 137 9.65 6.98 8.46
CA PHE A 137 9.66 5.55 8.76
C PHE A 137 11.02 5.09 9.30
N SER A 138 12.11 5.38 8.58
CA SER A 138 13.46 4.96 8.95
C SER A 138 13.94 5.59 10.27
N LYS A 139 13.62 6.86 10.54
CA LYS A 139 13.93 7.51 11.83
C LYS A 139 13.23 6.81 12.99
N GLN A 140 11.94 6.48 12.84
CA GLN A 140 11.18 5.78 13.88
C GLN A 140 11.71 4.36 14.11
N LEU A 141 12.08 3.65 13.03
CA LEU A 141 12.68 2.32 13.14
C LEU A 141 13.97 2.32 13.96
N LYS A 142 14.87 3.30 13.72
CA LYS A 142 16.11 3.47 14.50
C LYS A 142 15.85 3.69 16.00
N VAL A 143 14.85 4.52 16.34
CA VAL A 143 14.48 4.78 17.74
C VAL A 143 13.96 3.52 18.43
N ILE A 144 13.11 2.73 17.75
CA ILE A 144 12.57 1.49 18.30
C ILE A 144 13.67 0.47 18.56
N LEU A 145 14.58 0.27 17.59
CA LEU A 145 15.71 -0.66 17.72
C LEU A 145 16.63 -0.27 18.88
N LYS A 146 16.92 1.03 19.06
CA LYS A 146 17.72 1.52 20.19
C LYS A 146 17.06 1.21 21.54
N LYS A 147 15.76 1.50 21.69
CA LYS A 147 15.00 1.19 22.92
C LYS A 147 14.96 -0.30 23.23
N GLN A 148 14.85 -1.15 22.22
CA GLN A 148 14.89 -2.61 22.41
C GLN A 148 16.28 -3.06 22.90
N HIS A 149 17.35 -2.57 22.28
CA HIS A 149 18.72 -2.87 22.69
C HIS A 149 19.00 -2.45 24.14
N GLU A 150 18.58 -1.26 24.56
CA GLU A 150 18.71 -0.78 25.94
C GLU A 150 17.95 -1.66 26.95
N LYS A 151 16.78 -2.20 26.57
CA LYS A 151 16.04 -3.15 27.42
C LYS A 151 16.71 -4.52 27.53
N PHE A 152 17.45 -4.94 26.51
CA PHE A 152 18.20 -6.21 26.52
C PHE A 152 19.48 -6.12 27.33
N ILE A 153 20.13 -4.95 27.40
CA ILE A 153 21.35 -4.74 28.18
C ILE A 153 21.07 -4.61 29.70
N ASN A 154 19.92 -4.04 30.06
CA ASN A 154 19.54 -3.78 31.47
C ASN A 154 18.74 -4.93 32.12
N LYS A 155 18.78 -6.14 31.55
CA LYS A 155 18.05 -7.33 32.02
C LYS A 155 19.04 -8.46 32.30
#